data_AF-A0A165YII2-F1
#
_entry.id   AF-A0A165YII2-F1
#
_cell.length_a   1.000
_cell.length_b   1.000
_cell.length_c   1.000
_cell.angle_alpha   90.00
_cell.angle_beta   90.00
_cell.angle_gamma   90.00
#
_symmetry.space_group_name_H-M   'P 1'
#
loop_
_entity.id
_entity.type
_entity.pdbx_description
1 polymer ?
#
loop_
_entity_poly.entity_id
_entity_poly.type
_entity_poly.pdbx_seq_one_letter_code
_entity_poly.pdbx_strand_id
1 'polypeptide(L)'
;MDFTGRRKAVILRRFEVKPEVGNPESGLVEFTKEVGVRGDLLNQHFGRMLGVTSSSTKRTKMIVIEAGTIGAYDYLQSLIGLKYFAEYIRVMCEFAMGYRFLRDHRGSWRGGYQDILLSGRDKRLSMGALGTLDCQWEDSGRRMNEAFLRLTEGSDRIMGGIY
;
A
#
# COMPACT_ATOMS: atom_id res chain seq x y z
N MET A 1 -8.93 -13.78 -32.56
CA MET A 1 -8.88 -14.13 -31.12
C MET A 1 -7.62 -13.52 -30.55
N ASP A 2 -7.76 -12.45 -29.76
CA ASP A 2 -6.62 -11.82 -29.09
C ASP A 2 -6.33 -12.62 -27.82
N PHE A 3 -5.28 -13.46 -27.84
CA PHE A 3 -4.83 -14.27 -26.68
C PHE A 3 -4.09 -13.43 -25.64
N THR A 4 -3.92 -12.13 -25.87
CA THR A 4 -3.33 -11.23 -24.89
C THR A 4 -4.43 -10.72 -23.96
N GLY A 5 -4.53 -11.34 -22.79
CA GLY A 5 -5.38 -10.80 -21.71
C GLY A 5 -5.10 -9.31 -21.48
N ARG A 6 -6.09 -8.56 -20.98
CA ARG A 6 -5.94 -7.12 -20.73
C ARG A 6 -4.65 -6.86 -19.95
N ARG A 7 -3.74 -6.07 -20.54
CA ARG A 7 -2.49 -5.65 -19.90
C ARG A 7 -2.84 -4.90 -18.61
N LYS A 8 -2.23 -5.30 -17.51
CA LYS A 8 -2.46 -4.72 -16.19
C LYS A 8 -1.13 -4.26 -15.61
N ALA A 9 -1.09 -3.03 -15.12
CA ALA A 9 0.07 -2.52 -14.39
C ALA A 9 0.20 -3.27 -13.06
N VAL A 10 1.43 -3.63 -12.70
CA VAL A 10 1.74 -4.35 -11.46
C VAL A 10 2.94 -3.71 -10.79
N ILE A 11 2.98 -3.81 -9.46
CA ILE A 11 4.14 -3.47 -8.64
C ILE A 11 4.85 -4.79 -8.29
N LEU A 12 6.17 -4.80 -8.48
CA LEU A 12 7.04 -5.89 -8.03
C LEU A 12 7.77 -5.45 -6.77
N ARG A 13 7.40 -6.04 -5.64
CA ARG A 13 8.11 -5.82 -4.38
C ARG A 13 9.19 -6.87 -4.20
N ARG A 14 10.45 -6.45 -4.13
CA ARG A 14 11.64 -7.30 -4.13
C ARG A 14 12.19 -7.49 -2.71
N PHE A 15 12.47 -8.73 -2.34
CA PHE A 15 13.10 -9.13 -1.09
C PHE A 15 14.40 -9.87 -1.40
N GLU A 16 15.50 -9.41 -0.81
CA GLU A 16 16.83 -10.00 -1.03
C GLU A 16 17.28 -10.82 0.17
N VAL A 17 17.73 -12.05 -0.11
CA VAL A 17 18.41 -12.91 0.84
C VAL A 17 19.90 -12.54 0.77
N LYS A 18 20.36 -11.65 1.66
CA LYS A 18 21.76 -11.25 1.76
C LYS A 18 22.56 -12.37 2.46
N PRO A 19 23.56 -12.99 1.80
CA PRO A 19 24.33 -14.07 2.42
C PRO A 19 25.43 -13.58 3.38
N GLU A 20 25.83 -12.30 3.30
CA GLU A 20 27.17 -11.89 3.77
C GLU A 20 27.17 -10.90 4.95
N VAL A 21 26.03 -10.30 5.33
CA VAL A 21 25.96 -9.32 6.43
C VAL A 21 24.61 -9.45 7.16
N GLY A 22 24.55 -10.34 8.15
CA GLY A 22 23.36 -10.57 8.99
C GLY A 22 22.68 -11.91 8.76
N ASN A 23 21.71 -12.24 9.63
CA ASN A 23 20.97 -13.51 9.61
C ASN A 23 20.40 -13.77 8.19
N PRO A 24 20.88 -14.79 7.46
CA PRO A 24 20.44 -15.12 6.10
C PRO A 24 18.92 -15.30 5.98
N GLU A 25 18.25 -15.60 7.09
CA GLU A 25 16.81 -15.80 7.14
C GLU A 25 16.01 -14.50 7.18
N SER A 26 16.61 -13.34 7.45
CA SER A 26 15.89 -12.08 7.68
C SER A 26 14.99 -11.67 6.50
N GLY A 27 15.53 -11.66 5.27
CA GLY A 27 14.75 -11.33 4.08
C GLY A 27 13.70 -12.39 3.72
N LEU A 28 13.93 -13.65 4.12
CA LEU A 28 12.97 -14.73 3.94
C LEU A 28 11.82 -14.64 4.96
N VAL A 29 12.12 -14.28 6.19
CA VAL A 29 11.16 -14.04 7.27
C VAL A 29 10.27 -12.85 6.93
N GLU A 30 10.85 -11.74 6.46
CA GLU A 30 10.10 -10.56 6.02
C GLU A 30 9.16 -10.90 4.85
N PHE A 31 9.68 -11.60 3.82
CA PHE A 31 8.87 -12.08 2.71
C PHE A 31 7.71 -12.97 3.17
N THR A 32 7.99 -13.95 4.03
CA THR A 32 6.98 -14.91 4.50
C THR A 32 5.91 -14.21 5.34
N LYS A 33 6.33 -13.27 6.20
CA LYS A 33 5.42 -12.45 6.99
C LYS A 33 4.51 -11.61 6.09
N GLU A 34 5.07 -10.96 5.07
CA GLU A 34 4.27 -10.12 4.17
C GLU A 34 3.33 -10.95 3.29
N VAL A 35 3.77 -12.11 2.79
CA VAL A 35 2.89 -13.05 2.07
C VAL A 35 1.75 -13.52 2.96
N GLY A 36 2.03 -13.86 4.23
CA GLY A 36 1.02 -14.25 5.21
C GLY A 36 -0.02 -13.16 5.41
N VAL A 37 0.43 -11.92 5.69
CA VAL A 37 -0.48 -10.77 5.83
C VAL A 37 -1.30 -10.56 4.57
N ARG A 38 -0.69 -10.59 3.37
CA ARG A 38 -1.38 -10.33 2.10
C ARG A 38 -2.32 -11.44 1.66
N GLY A 39 -2.09 -12.68 2.07
CA GLY A 39 -2.99 -13.80 1.80
C GLY A 39 -4.40 -13.53 2.33
N ASP A 40 -4.49 -12.82 3.46
CA ASP A 40 -5.75 -12.53 4.15
C ASP A 40 -6.39 -11.20 3.69
N LEU A 41 -5.65 -10.33 2.99
CA LEU A 41 -6.11 -8.98 2.60
C LEU A 41 -6.85 -8.98 1.24
N LEU A 42 -7.96 -9.70 1.13
CA LEU A 42 -8.86 -9.64 -0.03
C LEU A 42 -9.88 -8.50 0.10
N ASN A 43 -9.41 -7.25 0.08
CA ASN A 43 -10.26 -6.07 0.19
C ASN A 43 -9.98 -5.06 -0.93
N GLN A 44 -11.04 -4.46 -1.47
CA GLN A 44 -10.98 -3.53 -2.61
C GLN A 44 -10.13 -2.28 -2.38
N HIS A 45 -9.85 -1.91 -1.12
CA HIS A 45 -9.03 -0.75 -0.75
C HIS A 45 -7.53 -1.07 -0.72
N PHE A 46 -7.14 -2.32 -0.97
CA PHE A 46 -5.75 -2.77 -0.96
C PHE A 46 -5.32 -3.34 -2.30
N GLY A 47 -4.05 -3.13 -2.63
CA GLY A 47 -3.40 -3.77 -3.76
C GLY A 47 -3.42 -5.29 -3.58
N ARG A 48 -4.21 -5.98 -4.41
CA ARG A 48 -4.33 -7.43 -4.38
C ARG A 48 -3.00 -8.09 -4.76
N MET A 49 -2.53 -9.03 -3.95
CA MET A 49 -1.43 -9.91 -4.33
C MET A 49 -1.88 -10.82 -5.48
N LEU A 50 -1.17 -10.74 -6.60
CA LEU A 50 -1.44 -11.53 -7.81
C LEU A 50 -0.62 -12.83 -7.82
N GLY A 51 0.51 -12.83 -7.13
CA GLY A 51 1.34 -14.03 -6.98
C GLY A 51 2.67 -13.74 -6.34
N VAL A 52 3.45 -14.79 -6.16
CA VAL A 52 4.84 -14.73 -5.71
C VAL A 52 5.74 -15.34 -6.78
N THR A 53 6.94 -14.82 -6.90
CA THR A 53 7.95 -15.36 -7.79
C THR A 53 9.34 -15.27 -7.16
N SER A 54 10.30 -16.01 -7.68
CA SER A 54 11.68 -15.98 -7.22
C SER A 54 12.64 -15.95 -8.40
N SER A 55 13.79 -15.34 -8.21
CA SER A 55 14.88 -15.44 -9.18
C SER A 55 15.31 -16.90 -9.38
N SER A 56 15.94 -17.18 -10.52
CA SER A 56 16.56 -18.48 -10.81
C SER A 56 17.58 -18.90 -9.74
N THR A 57 18.27 -17.92 -9.14
CA THR A 57 19.23 -18.11 -8.06
C THR A 57 18.59 -18.30 -6.69
N LYS A 58 17.27 -18.16 -6.55
CA LYS A 58 16.48 -18.16 -5.29
C LYS A 58 16.89 -17.10 -4.25
N ARG A 59 17.89 -16.27 -4.54
CA ARG A 59 18.37 -15.17 -3.68
C ARG A 59 17.41 -13.99 -3.63
N THR A 60 16.49 -13.91 -4.58
CA THR A 60 15.50 -12.84 -4.64
C THR A 60 14.12 -13.43 -4.69
N LYS A 61 13.26 -12.99 -3.77
CA LYS A 61 11.84 -13.29 -3.78
C LYS A 61 11.06 -12.03 -4.11
N MET A 62 9.97 -12.17 -4.83
CA MET A 62 9.15 -11.05 -5.26
C MET A 62 7.69 -11.34 -5.01
N ILE A 63 6.96 -10.30 -4.59
CA ILE A 63 5.51 -10.29 -4.52
C ILE A 63 5.01 -9.43 -5.68
N VAL A 64 4.12 -9.99 -6.50
CA VAL A 64 3.46 -9.28 -7.59
C VAL A 64 2.15 -8.73 -7.06
N ILE A 65 1.95 -7.42 -7.11
CA ILE A 65 0.80 -6.73 -6.54
C ILE A 65 0.11 -5.90 -7.62
N GLU A 66 -1.22 -5.87 -7.61
CA GLU A 66 -2.00 -4.94 -8.42
C GLU A 66 -1.61 -3.48 -8.12
N ALA A 67 -1.31 -2.72 -9.17
CA ALA A 67 -0.89 -1.33 -9.02
C ALA A 67 -2.07 -0.36 -9.15
N GLY A 68 -2.19 0.55 -8.19
CA GLY A 68 -2.75 1.87 -8.48
C GLY A 68 -1.80 2.61 -9.43
N THR A 69 -2.33 3.47 -10.29
CA THR A 69 -1.53 4.16 -11.33
C THR A 69 -1.64 5.68 -11.24
N ILE A 70 -2.47 6.18 -10.34
CA ILE A 70 -2.70 7.62 -10.15
C ILE A 70 -2.29 7.96 -8.71
N GLY A 71 -1.36 8.89 -8.52
CA GLY A 71 -1.04 9.42 -7.19
C GLY A 71 -2.24 10.15 -6.60
N ALA A 72 -2.70 9.76 -5.40
CA ALA A 72 -3.89 10.34 -4.80
C ALA A 72 -3.71 11.85 -4.53
N TYR A 73 -2.52 12.27 -4.10
CA TYR A 73 -2.19 13.68 -3.89
C TYR A 73 -2.32 14.50 -5.18
N ASP A 74 -1.59 14.11 -6.23
CA ASP A 74 -1.59 14.82 -7.52
C ASP A 74 -3.00 14.87 -8.11
N TYR A 75 -3.76 13.78 -7.98
CA TYR A 75 -5.15 13.74 -8.39
C TYR A 75 -6.00 14.75 -7.65
N LEU A 76 -5.91 14.80 -6.31
CA LEU A 76 -6.66 15.78 -5.53
C LEU A 76 -6.25 17.21 -5.89
N GLN A 77 -4.96 17.50 -6.01
CA GLN A 77 -4.46 18.83 -6.38
C GLN A 77 -4.89 19.29 -7.78
N SER A 78 -5.23 18.35 -8.68
CA SER A 78 -5.79 18.68 -10.00
C SER A 78 -7.24 19.18 -9.97
N LEU A 79 -7.93 19.03 -8.83
CA LEU A 79 -9.33 19.39 -8.65
C LEU A 79 -9.47 20.75 -7.95
N ILE A 80 -10.56 21.44 -8.23
CA ILE A 80 -10.86 22.74 -7.62
C ILE A 80 -12.27 22.79 -7.04
N GLY A 81 -12.45 23.62 -6.00
CA GLY A 81 -13.74 23.92 -5.39
C GLY A 81 -14.49 22.67 -4.89
N LEU A 82 -15.77 22.56 -5.25
CA LEU A 82 -16.63 21.46 -4.80
C LEU A 82 -16.17 20.08 -5.29
N LYS A 83 -15.48 20.00 -6.44
CA LYS A 83 -14.93 18.73 -6.94
C LYS A 83 -13.80 18.23 -6.06
N TYR A 84 -12.90 19.14 -5.65
CA TYR A 84 -11.86 18.84 -4.67
C TYR A 84 -12.49 18.36 -3.37
N PHE A 85 -13.44 19.12 -2.83
CA PHE A 85 -14.07 18.79 -1.56
C PHE A 85 -14.77 17.41 -1.58
N ALA A 86 -15.56 17.13 -2.61
CA ALA A 86 -16.26 15.84 -2.73
C ALA A 86 -15.30 14.66 -2.86
N GLU A 87 -14.27 14.78 -3.71
CA GLU A 87 -13.29 13.71 -3.91
C GLU A 87 -12.38 13.52 -2.69
N TYR A 88 -12.03 14.60 -2.01
CA TYR A 88 -11.30 14.55 -0.75
C TYR A 88 -12.09 13.74 0.28
N ILE A 89 -13.38 14.06 0.51
CA ILE A 89 -14.24 13.30 1.44
C ILE A 89 -14.35 11.83 1.03
N ARG A 90 -14.53 11.54 -0.27
CA ARG A 90 -14.58 10.16 -0.77
C ARG A 90 -13.31 9.38 -0.42
N VAL A 91 -12.14 9.93 -0.74
CA VAL A 91 -10.84 9.27 -0.46
C VAL A 91 -10.66 9.06 1.05
N MET A 92 -11.01 10.05 1.87
CA MET A 92 -10.96 9.94 3.33
C MET A 92 -11.85 8.81 3.87
N CYS A 93 -13.07 8.66 3.33
CA CYS A 93 -13.95 7.55 3.69
C CYS A 93 -13.36 6.19 3.30
N GLU A 94 -12.77 6.08 2.10
CA GLU A 94 -12.16 4.82 1.64
C GLU A 94 -10.94 4.42 2.50
N PHE A 95 -10.16 5.40 2.94
CA PHE A 95 -9.08 5.19 3.91
C PHE A 95 -9.58 4.65 5.24
N ALA A 96 -10.62 5.29 5.80
CA ALA A 96 -11.19 4.86 7.07
C ALA A 96 -11.69 3.40 6.97
N MET A 97 -12.30 3.04 5.84
CA MET A 97 -12.69 1.66 5.56
C MET A 97 -11.49 0.71 5.44
N GLY A 98 -10.42 1.12 4.77
CA GLY A 98 -9.21 0.32 4.65
C GLY A 98 -8.48 0.10 5.98
N TYR A 99 -8.31 1.14 6.79
CA TYR A 99 -7.68 1.03 8.11
C TYR A 99 -8.54 0.26 9.11
N ARG A 100 -9.87 0.38 9.03
CA ARG A 100 -10.79 -0.49 9.78
C ARG A 100 -10.58 -1.94 9.40
N PHE A 101 -10.55 -2.26 8.11
CA PHE A 101 -10.31 -3.61 7.64
C PHE A 101 -8.97 -4.16 8.16
N LEU A 102 -7.89 -3.38 8.07
CA LEU A 102 -6.59 -3.78 8.63
C LEU A 102 -6.68 -4.07 10.12
N ARG A 103 -7.31 -3.18 10.89
CA ARG A 103 -7.47 -3.36 12.33
C ARG A 103 -8.21 -4.66 12.67
N ASP A 104 -9.30 -4.94 11.95
CA ASP A 104 -10.10 -6.16 12.12
C ASP A 104 -9.29 -7.43 11.80
N HIS A 105 -8.24 -7.30 10.98
CA HIS A 105 -7.31 -8.38 10.60
C HIS A 105 -5.96 -8.30 11.34
N ARG A 106 -5.89 -7.57 12.47
CA ARG A 106 -4.66 -7.39 13.26
C ARG A 106 -3.46 -6.86 12.46
N GLY A 107 -3.77 -6.10 11.41
CA GLY A 107 -2.81 -5.44 10.54
C GLY A 107 -2.81 -3.92 10.71
N SER A 108 -1.81 -3.30 10.12
CA SER A 108 -1.66 -1.85 10.02
C SER A 108 -0.81 -1.50 8.80
N TRP A 109 -1.00 -0.31 8.25
CA TRP A 109 -0.26 0.18 7.09
C TRP A 109 0.43 1.50 7.42
N ARG A 110 1.65 1.64 6.91
CA ARG A 110 2.44 2.86 6.97
C ARG A 110 3.06 3.14 5.61
N GLY A 111 2.81 4.32 5.06
CA GLY A 111 3.49 4.81 3.86
C GLY A 111 3.58 6.32 3.86
N GLY A 112 4.29 6.83 2.86
CA GLY A 112 4.29 8.24 2.52
C GLY A 112 3.05 8.64 1.71
N TYR A 113 2.86 9.94 1.49
CA TYR A 113 1.71 10.41 0.70
C TYR A 113 1.75 9.91 -0.76
N GLN A 114 2.95 9.67 -1.29
CA GLN A 114 3.17 9.12 -2.64
C GLN A 114 2.85 7.62 -2.75
N ASP A 115 2.81 6.91 -1.63
CA ASP A 115 2.44 5.49 -1.60
C ASP A 115 0.92 5.27 -1.70
N ILE A 116 0.15 6.37 -1.63
CA ILE A 116 -1.30 6.38 -1.69
C ILE A 116 -1.70 6.53 -3.15
N LEU A 117 -2.17 5.43 -3.73
CA LEU A 117 -2.52 5.39 -5.14
C LEU A 117 -4.01 5.16 -5.35
N LEU A 118 -4.51 5.62 -6.49
CA LEU A 118 -5.84 5.34 -6.99
C LEU A 118 -5.75 4.41 -8.22
N SER A 119 -6.74 3.56 -8.37
CA SER A 119 -6.95 2.74 -9.58
C SER A 119 -7.17 3.64 -10.79
N GLY A 120 -6.44 3.41 -11.88
CA GLY A 120 -6.64 4.15 -13.13
C GLY A 120 -8.01 3.92 -13.79
N ARG A 121 -8.73 2.86 -13.40
CA ARG A 121 -10.02 2.49 -14.01
C ARG A 121 -11.20 3.26 -13.43
N ASP A 122 -11.23 3.38 -12.11
CA ASP A 122 -12.39 3.87 -11.35
C ASP A 122 -12.00 4.79 -10.18
N LYS A 123 -10.72 5.13 -10.05
CA LYS A 123 -10.17 6.06 -9.06
C LYS A 123 -10.44 5.66 -7.61
N ARG A 124 -10.69 4.36 -7.38
CA ARG A 124 -10.76 3.79 -6.02
C ARG A 124 -9.38 3.76 -5.40
N LEU A 125 -9.34 4.01 -4.10
CA LEU A 125 -8.15 3.94 -3.27
C LEU A 125 -7.56 2.52 -3.30
N SER A 126 -6.26 2.43 -3.51
CA SER A 126 -5.49 1.21 -3.49
C SER A 126 -4.25 1.40 -2.63
N MET A 127 -4.37 1.08 -1.34
CA MET A 127 -3.29 1.13 -0.36
C MET A 127 -2.50 -0.18 -0.31
N GLY A 128 -1.36 -0.16 0.38
CA GLY A 128 -0.62 -1.38 0.70
C GLY A 128 0.07 -2.05 -0.49
N ALA A 129 -0.03 -1.54 -1.72
CA ALA A 129 0.87 -1.95 -2.80
C ALA A 129 2.29 -1.40 -2.59
N LEU A 130 2.36 -0.16 -2.09
CA LEU A 130 3.56 0.51 -1.58
C LEU A 130 3.43 0.71 -0.05
N GLY A 131 4.47 1.28 0.58
CA GLY A 131 4.58 1.38 2.04
C GLY A 131 4.81 0.02 2.71
N THR A 132 4.53 -0.08 4.00
CA THR A 132 4.77 -1.28 4.82
C THR A 132 3.49 -1.71 5.51
N LEU A 133 3.18 -3.00 5.40
CA LEU A 133 2.16 -3.66 6.19
C LEU A 133 2.82 -4.35 7.38
N ASP A 134 2.26 -4.17 8.58
CA ASP A 134 2.74 -4.84 9.79
C ASP A 134 1.57 -5.23 10.71
N CYS A 135 1.90 -5.82 11.86
CA CYS A 135 0.91 -6.32 12.82
C CYS A 135 0.65 -5.35 13.99
N GLN A 136 1.05 -4.06 13.86
CA GLN A 136 0.83 -3.05 14.90
C GLN A 136 -0.57 -2.42 14.74
N TRP A 137 -1.60 -3.25 14.88
CA TRP A 137 -2.99 -2.86 14.64
C TRP A 137 -3.52 -1.86 15.67
N GLU A 138 -2.95 -1.83 16.87
CA GLU A 138 -3.24 -0.85 17.91
C GLU A 138 -2.91 0.57 17.42
N ASP A 139 -1.89 0.71 16.58
CA ASP A 139 -1.47 1.96 15.96
C ASP A 139 -2.31 2.34 14.71
N SER A 140 -3.22 1.48 14.26
CA SER A 140 -3.97 1.66 13.01
C SER A 140 -4.68 3.01 12.94
N GLY A 141 -5.35 3.43 14.03
CA GLY A 141 -6.05 4.73 14.09
C GLY A 141 -5.10 5.93 14.01
N ARG A 142 -3.97 5.88 14.73
CA ARG A 142 -2.94 6.93 14.68
C ARG A 142 -2.33 7.03 13.28
N ARG A 143 -1.97 5.89 12.68
CA ARG A 143 -1.36 5.83 11.34
C ARG A 143 -2.33 6.27 10.24
N MET A 144 -3.63 6.01 10.40
CA MET A 144 -4.66 6.56 9.53
C MET A 144 -4.63 8.09 9.54
N ASN A 145 -4.63 8.70 10.73
CA ASN A 145 -4.55 10.16 10.85
C ASN A 145 -3.24 10.73 10.28
N GLU A 146 -2.11 10.05 10.49
CA GLU A 146 -0.84 10.46 9.86
C GLU A 146 -0.89 10.39 8.34
N ALA A 147 -1.41 9.29 7.78
CA ALA A 147 -1.55 9.14 6.32
C ALA A 147 -2.44 10.24 5.73
N PHE A 148 -3.52 10.60 6.44
CA PHE A 148 -4.39 11.72 6.09
C PHE A 148 -3.68 13.06 6.08
N LEU A 149 -2.93 13.36 7.13
CA LEU A 149 -2.18 14.62 7.22
C LEU A 149 -1.15 14.70 6.09
N ARG A 150 -0.37 13.64 5.87
CA ARG A 150 0.61 13.59 4.78
C ARG A 150 -0.04 13.78 3.41
N LEU A 151 -1.19 13.14 3.17
CA LEU A 151 -1.94 13.31 1.92
C LEU A 151 -2.48 14.74 1.76
N THR A 152 -2.82 15.42 2.83
CA THR A 152 -3.31 16.81 2.77
C THR A 152 -2.16 17.79 2.55
N GLU A 153 -1.04 17.57 3.22
CA GLU A 153 0.13 18.46 3.19
C GLU A 153 1.05 18.23 1.98
N GLY A 154 0.97 17.05 1.34
CA GLY A 154 1.90 16.67 0.27
C GLY A 154 3.33 16.49 0.78
N SER A 155 3.49 16.06 2.05
CA SER A 155 4.78 16.02 2.74
C SER A 155 4.83 14.82 3.67
N ASP A 156 5.96 14.12 3.67
CA ASP A 156 6.24 13.01 4.60
C ASP A 156 6.88 13.47 5.91
N ARG A 157 6.96 14.79 6.14
CA ARG A 157 7.50 15.33 7.39
C ARG A 157 6.75 14.71 8.57
N ILE A 158 7.51 14.11 9.47
CA ILE A 158 7.00 13.65 10.75
C ILE A 158 6.60 14.91 11.51
N MET A 159 5.31 15.19 11.63
CA MET A 159 4.84 16.05 12.72
C MET A 159 5.16 15.31 14.02
N GLY A 160 6.36 15.57 14.53
CA GLY A 160 6.76 15.15 15.87
C GLY A 160 5.72 15.71 16.82
N GLY A 161 5.07 14.81 17.58
CA GLY A 161 4.12 15.19 18.60
C GLY A 161 4.78 16.15 19.57
N ILE A 162 4.20 17.35 19.69
CA ILE A 162 4.32 18.13 20.92
C ILE A 162 3.36 17.44 21.89
N TYR A 163 3.92 16.69 22.83
CA TYR A 163 3.24 16.35 24.08
C TYR A 163 3.31 17.54 25.02
#